data_AF-A0A087U624-F1
#
_entry.id   AF-A0A087U624-F1
#
_cell.length_a   1.000
_cell.length_b   1.000
_cell.length_c   1.000
_cell.angle_alpha   90.00
_cell.angle_beta   90.00
_cell.angle_gamma   90.00
#
_symmetry.space_group_name_H-M   'P 1'
#
loop_
_entity.id
_entity.type
_entity.pdbx_description
1 polymer ?
#
loop_
_entity_poly.entity_id
_entity_poly.type
_entity_poly.pdbx_seq_one_letter_code
_entity_poly.pdbx_strand_id
1 'polypeptide(L)'
;MSFEDCIDKLEQLICDENKIVTYKMLSRELKIHVNKAKMYMFEFLMKQNLKANANLQVHYFLAGDVGQDNRKVMKVLVVSQDAVEQAKQKFRELTSCHIYSINKEKIMDECALYTADISYSKDIEEQNECSAIKHPSIEIQPPVLNKINIMKKDNESEFLKKQ
;
A
#
# COMPACT_ATOMS: atom_id res chain seq x y z
N MET A 1 0.36 -17.58 -8.13
CA MET A 1 1.03 -17.48 -6.82
C MET A 1 0.08 -17.95 -5.75
N SER A 2 0.53 -18.88 -4.92
CA SER A 2 -0.29 -19.45 -3.85
C SER A 2 -0.42 -18.46 -2.69
N PHE A 3 -1.32 -18.76 -1.76
CA PHE A 3 -1.50 -17.97 -0.54
C PHE A 3 -0.23 -18.01 0.32
N GLU A 4 0.38 -19.19 0.49
CA GLU A 4 1.58 -19.36 1.33
C GLU A 4 2.77 -18.57 0.77
N ASP A 5 2.97 -18.59 -0.56
CA ASP A 5 4.04 -17.80 -1.22
C ASP A 5 3.92 -16.29 -0.90
N CYS A 6 2.69 -15.77 -0.78
CA CYS A 6 2.46 -14.38 -0.45
C CYS A 6 2.82 -14.06 1.01
N ILE A 7 2.51 -14.96 1.92
CA ILE A 7 2.82 -14.81 3.35
C ILE A 7 4.33 -14.89 3.55
N ASP A 8 5.01 -15.83 2.89
CA ASP A 8 6.47 -15.96 2.94
C ASP A 8 7.15 -14.70 2.37
N LYS A 9 6.61 -14.16 1.26
CA LYS A 9 7.12 -12.91 0.69
C LYS A 9 6.91 -11.72 1.62
N LEU A 10 5.78 -11.64 2.31
CA LEU A 10 5.53 -10.63 3.34
C LEU A 10 6.52 -10.74 4.49
N GLU A 11 6.79 -11.97 4.96
CA GLU A 11 7.78 -12.24 6.00
C GLU A 11 9.17 -11.78 5.56
N GLN A 12 9.61 -12.14 4.36
CA GLN A 12 10.89 -11.69 3.80
C GLN A 12 10.99 -10.15 3.75
N LEU A 13 9.99 -9.48 3.19
CA LEU A 13 10.02 -8.03 3.02
C LEU A 13 10.02 -7.28 4.36
N ILE A 14 9.26 -7.75 5.34
CA ILE A 14 9.07 -7.06 6.62
C ILE A 14 10.14 -7.46 7.63
N CYS A 15 10.40 -8.75 7.78
CA CYS A 15 11.27 -9.29 8.83
C CYS A 15 12.74 -9.24 8.46
N ASP A 16 13.08 -9.58 7.20
CA ASP A 16 14.46 -9.70 6.72
C ASP A 16 14.95 -8.40 6.07
N GLU A 17 14.14 -7.80 5.19
CA GLU A 17 14.50 -6.59 4.45
C GLU A 17 14.14 -5.28 5.18
N ASN A 18 13.43 -5.35 6.32
CA ASN A 18 12.96 -4.21 7.12
C ASN A 18 12.23 -3.13 6.29
N LYS A 19 11.45 -3.56 5.28
CA LYS A 19 10.70 -2.65 4.42
C LYS A 19 9.34 -2.32 5.00
N ILE A 20 8.86 -1.13 4.65
CA ILE A 20 7.47 -0.72 4.86
C ILE A 20 6.64 -1.32 3.73
N VAL A 21 5.72 -2.21 4.08
CA VAL A 21 4.86 -2.87 3.09
C VAL A 21 3.45 -2.29 3.18
N THR A 22 2.99 -1.66 2.10
CA THR A 22 1.58 -1.25 1.94
C THR A 22 0.79 -2.30 1.16
N TYR A 23 -0.54 -2.33 1.32
CA TYR A 23 -1.38 -3.24 0.51
C TYR A 23 -1.26 -2.93 -0.99
N LYS A 24 -0.99 -1.67 -1.35
CA LYS A 24 -0.86 -1.22 -2.73
C LYS A 24 0.44 -1.73 -3.34
N MET A 25 1.54 -1.62 -2.60
CA MET A 25 2.84 -2.18 -2.97
C MET A 25 2.74 -3.70 -3.16
N LEU A 26 2.16 -4.40 -2.17
CA LEU A 26 2.00 -5.86 -2.22
C LEU A 26 1.13 -6.31 -3.40
N SER A 27 0.02 -5.63 -3.63
CA SER A 27 -0.90 -5.91 -4.75
C SER A 27 -0.18 -5.84 -6.09
N ARG A 28 0.69 -4.85 -6.28
CA ARG A 28 1.48 -4.65 -7.51
C ARG A 28 2.61 -5.66 -7.65
N GLU A 29 3.42 -5.84 -6.61
CA GLU A 29 4.54 -6.79 -6.60
C GLU A 29 4.08 -8.21 -6.97
N LEU A 30 2.90 -8.58 -6.47
CA LEU A 30 2.36 -9.92 -6.60
C LEU A 30 1.32 -10.10 -7.71
N LYS A 31 0.97 -9.02 -8.41
CA LYS A 31 -0.10 -8.96 -9.43
C LYS A 31 -1.42 -9.58 -8.94
N ILE A 32 -1.80 -9.24 -7.70
CA ILE A 32 -3.03 -9.70 -7.06
C ILE A 32 -4.00 -8.55 -6.87
N HIS A 33 -5.30 -8.85 -6.87
CA HIS A 33 -6.35 -7.87 -6.59
C HIS A 33 -6.13 -7.17 -5.24
N VAL A 34 -6.36 -5.86 -5.19
CA VAL A 34 -6.06 -5.02 -4.02
C VAL A 34 -6.69 -5.52 -2.71
N ASN A 35 -7.90 -6.08 -2.76
CA ASN A 35 -8.56 -6.64 -1.58
C ASN A 35 -7.93 -7.97 -1.11
N LYS A 36 -7.38 -8.79 -2.03
CA LYS A 36 -6.64 -10.00 -1.64
C LYS A 36 -5.37 -9.62 -0.88
N ALA A 37 -4.66 -8.59 -1.35
CA ALA A 37 -3.49 -8.07 -0.64
C ALA A 37 -3.84 -7.65 0.81
N LYS A 38 -4.96 -6.93 1.00
CA LYS A 38 -5.45 -6.56 2.34
C LYS A 38 -5.75 -7.78 3.22
N MET A 39 -6.39 -8.81 2.67
CA MET A 39 -6.67 -10.07 3.38
C MET A 39 -5.37 -10.77 3.78
N TYR A 40 -4.42 -10.91 2.87
CA TYR A 40 -3.15 -11.59 3.13
C TYR A 40 -2.31 -10.87 4.19
N MET A 41 -2.29 -9.53 4.17
CA MET A 41 -1.65 -8.74 5.23
C MET A 41 -2.30 -8.97 6.60
N PHE A 42 -3.63 -9.09 6.64
CA PHE A 42 -4.36 -9.39 7.88
C PHE A 42 -4.05 -10.79 8.40
N GLU A 43 -4.02 -11.79 7.52
CA GLU A 43 -3.70 -13.17 7.91
C GLU A 43 -2.23 -13.32 8.36
N PHE A 44 -1.29 -12.61 7.71
CA PHE A 44 0.09 -12.52 8.17
C PHE A 44 0.17 -12.00 9.61
N LEU A 45 -0.53 -10.89 9.91
CA LEU A 45 -0.54 -10.32 11.25
C LEU A 45 -1.12 -11.29 12.29
N MET A 46 -2.21 -12.00 11.96
CA MET A 46 -2.78 -13.02 12.83
C MET A 46 -1.78 -14.15 13.12
N LYS A 47 -1.08 -14.65 12.08
CA LYS A 47 -0.02 -15.66 12.24
C LYS A 47 1.14 -15.16 13.10
N GLN A 48 1.57 -13.91 12.95
CA GLN A 48 2.68 -13.35 13.73
C GLN A 48 2.31 -13.09 15.20
N ASN A 49 1.08 -12.66 15.48
CA ASN A 49 0.57 -12.52 16.85
C ASN A 49 0.58 -13.86 17.61
N LEU A 50 0.26 -14.97 16.93
CA LEU A 50 0.34 -16.32 17.51
C LEU A 50 1.78 -16.77 17.81
N LYS A 51 2.76 -16.26 17.05
CA LYS A 51 4.18 -16.58 17.24
C LYS A 51 4.87 -15.74 18.33
N ALA A 52 4.18 -14.77 18.95
CA ALA A 52 4.68 -13.89 20.02
C ALA A 52 6.00 -13.12 19.74
N ASN A 53 6.52 -13.16 18.52
CA ASN A 53 7.92 -12.86 18.21
C ASN A 53 8.14 -11.60 17.37
N ALA A 54 7.10 -10.82 17.07
CA ALA A 54 7.25 -9.74 16.11
C ALA A 54 6.82 -8.40 16.71
N ASN A 55 7.81 -7.55 17.01
CA ASN A 55 7.61 -6.11 17.17
C ASN A 55 7.19 -5.58 15.79
N LEU A 56 5.90 -5.68 15.47
CA LEU A 56 5.34 -5.15 14.23
C LEU A 56 4.57 -3.89 14.55
N GLN A 57 4.68 -2.93 13.64
CA GLN A 57 3.93 -1.70 13.63
C GLN A 57 2.97 -1.79 12.46
N VAL A 58 1.69 -1.58 12.77
CA VAL A 58 0.60 -1.71 11.81
C VAL A 58 -0.13 -0.38 11.74
N HIS A 59 -0.41 0.07 10.53
CA HIS A 59 -1.24 1.24 10.29
C HIS A 59 -2.55 0.80 9.64
N TYR A 60 -3.66 1.39 10.10
CA TYR A 60 -5.00 1.09 9.64
C TYR A 60 -5.57 2.28 8.89
N PHE A 61 -6.23 2.00 7.78
CA PHE A 61 -7.07 2.92 7.04
C PHE A 61 -8.47 2.92 7.66
N LEU A 62 -8.98 4.10 8.00
CA LEU A 62 -10.36 4.33 8.43
C LEU A 62 -11.01 5.33 7.49
N ALA A 63 -12.22 5.02 7.04
CA ALA A 63 -13.09 5.96 6.34
C ALA A 63 -14.49 5.88 6.93
N GLY A 64 -15.15 7.03 7.00
CA GLY A 64 -16.49 7.10 7.58
C GLY A 64 -17.02 8.52 7.68
N ASP A 65 -18.23 8.62 8.18
CA ASP A 65 -18.93 9.87 8.39
C ASP A 65 -18.65 10.44 9.79
N VAL A 66 -18.33 11.73 9.85
CA VAL A 66 -18.09 12.50 11.08
C VAL A 66 -19.03 13.71 11.20
N GLY A 67 -20.03 13.79 10.32
CA GLY A 67 -20.92 14.94 10.25
C GLY A 67 -21.86 15.07 11.45
N GLN A 68 -22.21 16.32 11.76
CA GLN A 68 -23.17 16.71 12.79
C GLN A 68 -24.38 17.42 12.14
N ASP A 69 -25.49 17.52 12.86
CA ASP A 69 -26.68 18.29 12.47
C ASP A 69 -27.18 18.03 11.03
N ASN A 70 -27.42 16.76 10.71
CA ASN A 70 -27.89 16.30 9.40
C ASN A 70 -26.97 16.60 8.21
N ARG A 71 -25.76 17.13 8.43
CA ARG A 71 -24.72 17.22 7.39
C ARG A 71 -23.90 15.94 7.39
N LYS A 72 -23.59 15.42 6.20
CA LYS A 72 -22.70 14.27 6.02
C LYS A 72 -21.30 14.78 5.70
N VAL A 73 -20.30 14.33 6.45
CA VAL A 73 -18.90 14.71 6.23
C VAL A 73 -18.05 13.45 6.20
N MET A 74 -17.55 13.09 5.01
CA MET A 74 -16.65 11.95 4.86
C MET A 74 -15.26 12.34 5.36
N LYS A 75 -14.73 11.58 6.32
CA LYS A 75 -13.36 11.68 6.82
C LYS A 75 -12.61 10.40 6.51
N VAL A 76 -11.36 10.54 6.10
CA VAL A 76 -10.46 9.43 5.79
C VAL A 76 -9.16 9.65 6.55
N LEU A 77 -8.66 8.61 7.22
CA LEU A 77 -7.48 8.66 8.08
C LEU A 77 -6.66 7.39 7.92
N VAL A 78 -5.34 7.52 8.06
CA VAL A 78 -4.44 6.39 8.32
C VAL A 78 -3.87 6.62 9.72
N VAL A 79 -3.98 5.62 10.59
CA VAL A 79 -3.57 5.73 12.01
C VAL A 79 -2.79 4.49 12.44
N SER A 80 -1.88 4.64 13.41
CA SER A 80 -1.21 3.49 14.03
C SER A 80 -2.19 2.62 14.81
N GLN A 81 -1.84 1.33 14.99
CA GLN A 81 -2.63 0.35 15.71
C GLN A 81 -3.10 0.84 17.09
N ASP A 82 -2.23 1.50 17.85
CA ASP A 82 -2.52 2.01 19.20
C ASP A 82 -3.58 3.11 19.22
N ALA A 83 -3.75 3.85 18.11
CA ALA A 83 -4.70 4.96 18.00
C ALA A 83 -6.01 4.56 17.33
N VAL A 84 -6.15 3.31 16.84
CA VAL A 84 -7.33 2.86 16.09
C VAL A 84 -8.61 3.02 16.89
N GLU A 85 -8.63 2.55 18.13
CA GLU A 85 -9.84 2.55 18.96
C GLU A 85 -10.32 3.97 19.26
N GLN A 86 -9.39 4.87 19.61
CA GLN A 86 -9.67 6.29 19.82
C GLN A 86 -10.12 6.98 18.53
N ALA A 87 -9.57 6.60 17.38
CA ALA A 87 -9.96 7.16 16.09
C ALA A 87 -11.38 6.71 15.71
N LYS A 88 -11.74 5.44 15.92
CA LYS A 88 -13.07 4.89 15.63
C LYS A 88 -14.19 5.63 16.37
N GLN A 89 -13.97 6.03 17.62
CA GLN A 89 -14.95 6.77 18.43
C GLN A 89 -15.30 8.15 17.87
N LYS A 90 -14.45 8.71 16.98
CA LYS A 90 -14.69 10.03 16.36
C LYS A 90 -15.62 9.96 15.15
N PHE A 91 -15.97 8.75 14.70
CA PHE A 91 -16.87 8.53 13.58
C PHE A 91 -18.29 8.26 14.06
N ARG A 92 -19.28 8.88 13.41
CA ARG A 92 -20.69 8.53 13.55
C ARG A 92 -20.97 7.16 12.94
N GLU A 93 -20.39 6.91 11.78
CA GLU A 93 -20.51 5.66 11.04
C GLU A 93 -19.20 5.37 10.30
N LEU A 94 -18.67 4.16 10.44
CA LEU A 94 -17.49 3.71 9.69
C LEU A 94 -17.92 2.94 8.45
N THR A 95 -17.42 3.36 7.29
CA THR A 95 -17.66 2.70 6.00
C THR A 95 -16.50 1.78 5.62
N SER A 96 -15.29 2.03 6.14
CA SER A 96 -14.13 1.17 5.89
C SER A 96 -13.16 1.18 7.06
N CYS A 97 -12.63 0.00 7.39
CA CYS A 97 -11.54 -0.20 8.33
C CYS A 97 -10.71 -1.38 7.85
N HIS A 98 -9.45 -1.16 7.46
CA HIS A 98 -8.57 -2.24 6.99
C HIS A 98 -7.10 -1.89 7.18
N ILE A 99 -6.22 -2.88 7.10
CA ILE A 99 -4.76 -2.67 7.18
C ILE A 99 -4.30 -1.85 5.98
N TYR A 100 -3.56 -0.78 6.26
CA TYR A 100 -2.91 0.06 5.27
C TYR A 100 -1.47 -0.41 5.02
N SER A 101 -0.68 -0.54 6.09
CA SER A 101 0.72 -0.95 6.03
C SER A 101 1.17 -1.76 7.25
N ILE A 102 2.24 -2.52 7.06
CA ILE A 102 2.95 -3.28 8.11
C ILE A 102 4.46 -3.04 7.94
N ASN A 103 5.16 -2.87 9.06
CA ASN A 103 6.59 -2.68 9.13
C ASN A 103 7.11 -3.13 10.51
N LYS A 104 8.41 -3.42 10.63
CA LYS A 104 9.01 -3.93 11.87
C LYS A 104 9.40 -2.81 12.85
N GLU A 105 10.02 -1.74 12.35
CA GLU A 105 10.43 -0.62 13.22
C GLU A 105 9.42 0.52 13.21
N LYS A 106 9.36 1.31 14.28
CA LYS A 106 8.47 2.48 14.34
C LYS A 106 8.73 3.42 13.15
N ILE A 107 7.68 3.70 12.38
CA ILE A 107 7.77 4.70 11.31
C ILE A 107 8.06 6.05 11.96
N MET A 108 9.20 6.63 11.61
CA MET A 108 9.66 7.92 12.14
C MET A 108 9.01 9.12 11.43
N ASP A 109 8.50 8.94 10.21
CA ASP A 109 7.93 10.02 9.39
C ASP A 109 6.75 9.52 8.53
N GLU A 110 5.64 10.27 8.51
CA GLU A 110 4.46 10.02 7.68
C GLU A 110 4.81 9.98 6.18
N CYS A 111 5.88 10.67 5.76
CA CYS A 111 6.39 10.63 4.39
C CYS A 111 6.82 9.22 3.94
N ALA A 112 7.24 8.35 4.87
CA ALA A 112 7.76 7.03 4.54
C ALA A 112 6.69 6.12 3.90
N LEU A 113 5.42 6.27 4.31
CA LEU A 113 4.29 5.56 3.71
C LEU A 113 4.08 5.97 2.25
N TYR A 114 4.22 7.27 1.97
CA TYR A 114 4.10 7.82 0.62
C TYR A 114 5.25 7.35 -0.29
N THR A 115 6.49 7.39 0.21
CA THR A 115 7.66 6.92 -0.54
C THR A 115 7.54 5.43 -0.89
N ALA A 116 7.07 4.60 0.05
CA ALA A 116 6.86 3.17 -0.18
C ALA A 116 5.84 2.90 -1.31
N ASP A 117 4.81 3.74 -1.46
CA ASP A 117 3.82 3.59 -2.53
C ASP A 117 4.34 4.04 -3.91
N ILE A 118 5.29 4.98 -3.95
CA ILE A 118 5.85 5.55 -5.19
C ILE A 118 7.06 4.80 -5.71
N SER A 119 7.93 4.30 -4.84
CA SER A 119 9.14 3.58 -5.28
C SER A 119 8.80 2.32 -6.12
N TYR A 120 7.57 1.83 -6.02
CA TYR A 120 7.05 0.68 -6.77
C TYR A 120 6.14 1.08 -7.94
N SER A 121 6.15 2.34 -8.40
CA SER A 121 5.45 2.73 -9.62
C SER A 121 6.17 2.19 -10.86
N LYS A 122 5.91 0.92 -11.18
CA LYS A 122 6.04 0.40 -12.55
C LYS A 122 4.70 0.56 -13.30
N ASP A 123 4.77 0.30 -14.59
CA ASP A 123 3.83 0.68 -15.68
C ASP A 123 2.35 0.83 -15.29
N ILE A 124 1.70 1.84 -15.88
CA ILE A 124 0.28 2.18 -15.63
C ILE A 124 -0.65 1.00 -15.96
N GLU A 125 -0.26 0.15 -16.92
CA GLU A 125 -1.00 -1.05 -17.29
C GLU A 125 -1.12 -2.06 -16.14
N GLU A 126 -0.02 -2.31 -15.41
CA GLU A 126 -0.01 -3.21 -14.24
C GLU A 126 -0.88 -2.68 -13.09
N GLN A 127 -1.09 -1.35 -13.02
CA GLN A 127 -1.93 -0.72 -12.00
C GLN A 127 -3.42 -1.03 -12.21
N ASN A 128 -3.86 -1.20 -13.45
CA ASN A 128 -5.26 -1.48 -13.77
C ASN A 128 -5.65 -2.94 -13.55
N GLU A 129 -4.72 -3.88 -13.75
CA GLU A 129 -4.99 -5.31 -13.55
C GLU A 129 -5.42 -5.61 -12.11
N CYS A 130 -4.78 -4.93 -11.16
CA CYS A 130 -4.95 -5.12 -9.72
C CYS A 130 -6.11 -4.30 -9.10
N SER A 131 -6.73 -3.41 -9.88
CA SER A 131 -7.82 -2.53 -9.44
C SER A 131 -9.15 -3.26 -9.25
N ALA A 132 -9.95 -2.79 -8.30
CA ALA A 132 -11.32 -3.26 -8.06
C ALA A 132 -12.34 -2.67 -9.03
N ILE A 133 -12.03 -1.51 -9.62
CA ILE A 133 -12.90 -0.81 -10.55
C ILE A 133 -12.30 -0.95 -11.95
N LYS A 134 -13.07 -1.54 -12.87
CA LYS A 134 -12.72 -1.72 -14.27
C LYS A 134 -13.89 -1.22 -15.12
N HIS A 135 -13.62 -0.34 -16.07
CA HIS A 135 -14.65 0.16 -16.98
C HIS A 135 -14.25 -0.19 -18.42
N PRO A 136 -15.14 -0.80 -19.23
CA PRO A 136 -14.80 -1.29 -20.57
C PRO A 136 -14.29 -0.21 -21.53
N SER A 137 -14.71 1.04 -21.35
CA SER A 137 -14.36 2.16 -22.23
C SER A 137 -13.14 2.97 -21.78
N ILE A 138 -12.43 2.54 -20.74
CA ILE A 138 -11.21 3.22 -20.29
C ILE A 138 -10.03 2.70 -21.11
N GLU A 139 -9.50 3.55 -21.98
CA GLU A 139 -8.21 3.34 -22.66
C GLU A 139 -7.12 4.10 -21.91
N ILE A 140 -6.07 3.38 -21.49
CA ILE A 140 -4.92 4.00 -20.83
C ILE A 140 -4.07 4.66 -21.91
N GLN A 141 -3.91 5.98 -21.81
CA GLN A 141 -2.93 6.68 -22.62
C GLN A 141 -1.53 6.45 -22.04
N PRO A 142 -0.52 6.14 -22.87
CA PRO A 142 0.86 6.06 -22.38
C PRO A 142 1.24 7.37 -21.68
N PRO A 143 2.07 7.31 -20.63
CA PRO A 143 2.49 8.51 -19.93
C PRO A 143 3.09 9.49 -20.94
N VAL A 144 2.64 10.74 -20.92
CA VAL A 144 3.24 11.81 -21.72
C VAL A 144 4.71 11.86 -21.32
N LEU A 145 5.60 11.49 -22.24
CA LEU A 145 7.04 11.59 -22.06
C LEU A 145 7.38 13.08 -21.89
N ASN A 146 7.41 13.57 -20.66
CA ASN A 146 8.00 14.86 -20.36
C ASN A 146 9.47 14.80 -20.77
N LYS A 147 9.94 15.78 -21.55
CA LYS A 147 11.30 15.86 -22.13
C LYS A 147 12.45 15.57 -21.14
N ILE A 148 12.19 15.69 -19.84
CA ILE A 148 13.12 15.36 -18.74
C ILE A 148 13.47 13.86 -18.70
N ASN A 149 12.54 12.95 -19.02
CA ASN A 149 12.79 11.51 -19.03
C ASN A 149 13.53 11.04 -20.28
N ILE A 150 13.48 11.79 -21.39
CA ILE A 150 14.22 11.50 -22.61
C ILE A 150 15.72 11.75 -22.36
N MET A 151 16.07 12.86 -21.71
CA MET A 151 17.46 13.20 -21.39
C MET A 151 18.14 12.20 -20.44
N LYS A 152 17.41 11.57 -19.51
CA LYS A 152 17.99 10.55 -18.62
C LYS A 152 18.24 9.22 -19.33
N LYS A 153 17.33 8.80 -20.21
CA LYS A 153 17.47 7.56 -20.99
C LYS A 153 18.62 7.65 -22.01
N ASP A 154 18.78 8.82 -22.63
CA ASP A 154 19.86 9.06 -23.59
C ASP A 154 21.23 9.04 -22.91
N ASN A 155 21.36 9.66 -21.73
CA ASN A 155 22.60 9.68 -20.95
C ASN A 155 23.04 8.31 -20.42
N GLU A 156 22.11 7.43 -20.01
CA GLU A 156 22.47 6.05 -19.62
C GLU A 156 22.90 5.20 -20.81
N SER A 157 22.26 5.41 -21.98
CA SER A 157 22.60 4.66 -23.21
C SER A 157 23.93 5.06 -23.85
N GLU A 158 24.38 6.31 -23.67
CA GLU A 158 25.72 6.75 -24.09
C GLU A 158 26.82 6.28 -23.14
N PHE A 159 26.53 6.09 -21.84
CA PHE A 159 27.52 5.61 -20.88
C PHE A 159 27.82 4.11 -21.05
N LEU A 160 26.81 3.30 -21.39
CA LEU A 160 27.00 1.87 -21.69
C LEU A 160 27.64 1.58 -23.07
N LYS A 161 27.70 2.55 -23.98
CA LYS A 161 28.37 2.40 -25.29
C LYS A 161 29.85 2.82 -25.29
N LYS A 162 30.36 3.31 -24.15
CA LYS A 162 31.75 3.76 -23.97
C LYS A 162 32.57 2.91 -23.00
N GLN A 163 32.10 1.71 -22.64
CA GLN A 163 32.91 0.68 -21.98
C GLN A 163 33.14 -0.50 -22.91
#